data_AF-A0A918GJM4-F1
#
_entry.id   AF-A0A918GJM4-F1
#
_cell.length_a   1.000
_cell.length_b   1.000
_cell.length_c   1.000
_cell.angle_alpha   90.00
_cell.angle_beta   90.00
_cell.angle_gamma   90.00
#
_symmetry.space_group_name_H-M   'P 1'
#
loop_
_entity.id
_entity.type
_entity.pdbx_description
1 polymer ?
#
loop_
_entity_poly.entity_id
_entity_poly.type
_entity_poly.pdbx_seq_one_letter_code
_entity_poly.pdbx_strand_id
1 'polypeptide(L)'
;MLVLGVGGMDTLPSPVPTYLREGIRYLHSDRVRRCVRSAYLRSMPYLSRVSRRVALPPALSVRYLDRTLGAIRALRPSLPAVAVLPSVHRSEGYAGVHHGRAAAVRAITSWAASNGVPLLDLADIVGDHVLSGQGNPDGIHWGWQAHEQVGKAFAELIGPLLD
;
A
#
# COMPACT_ATOMS: atom_id res chain seq x y z
N MET A 1 -19.56 -4.73 8.52
CA MET A 1 -18.30 -5.37 8.08
C MET A 1 -17.14 -4.39 8.22
N LEU A 2 -15.94 -4.90 8.48
CA LEU A 2 -14.68 -4.16 8.51
C LEU A 2 -13.87 -4.47 7.24
N VAL A 3 -13.33 -3.42 6.60
CA VAL A 3 -12.47 -3.54 5.42
C VAL A 3 -11.12 -2.92 5.73
N LEU A 4 -10.07 -3.74 5.75
CA LEU A 4 -8.69 -3.30 5.96
C LEU A 4 -8.02 -3.06 4.60
N GLY A 5 -8.37 -1.92 3.98
CA GLY A 5 -7.86 -1.46 2.68
C GLY A 5 -6.54 -0.68 2.75
N VAL A 6 -5.64 -1.03 3.67
CA VAL A 6 -4.39 -0.30 3.96
C VAL A 6 -3.16 -1.14 3.62
N GLY A 7 -1.97 -0.52 3.61
CA GLY A 7 -0.70 -1.23 3.41
C GLY A 7 -0.16 -1.27 1.98
N GLY A 8 -0.89 -0.73 0.99
CA GLY A 8 -0.38 -0.61 -0.38
C GLY A 8 0.90 0.22 -0.47
N MET A 9 0.90 1.41 0.14
CA MET A 9 2.03 2.33 0.16
C MET A 9 3.19 1.86 1.04
N ASP A 10 2.95 0.94 1.99
CA ASP A 10 3.96 0.44 2.93
C ASP A 10 5.12 -0.25 2.20
N THR A 11 4.80 -0.88 1.07
CA THR A 11 5.75 -1.67 0.28
C THR A 11 6.64 -0.85 -0.65
N LEU A 12 6.35 0.45 -0.78
CA LEU A 12 7.07 1.33 -1.70
C LEU A 12 8.50 1.59 -1.23
N PRO A 13 9.46 1.74 -2.17
CA PRO A 13 10.82 2.13 -1.82
C PRO A 13 10.85 3.41 -0.97
N SER A 14 11.55 3.34 0.16
CA SER A 14 11.76 4.48 1.06
C SER A 14 13.25 4.59 1.41
N PRO A 15 14.06 5.14 0.49
CA PRO A 15 15.50 5.25 0.67
C PRO A 15 15.89 6.28 1.73
N VAL A 16 15.05 7.30 1.93
CA VAL A 16 15.27 8.37 2.90
C VAL A 16 14.41 8.09 4.13
N PRO A 17 14.98 8.13 5.36
CA PRO A 17 14.20 8.04 6.59
C PRO A 17 12.99 8.98 6.60
N THR A 18 11.84 8.47 7.04
CA THR A 18 10.56 9.22 7.04
C THR A 18 10.68 10.58 7.70
N TYR A 19 11.38 10.69 8.83
CA TYR A 19 11.54 11.96 9.54
C TYR A 19 12.31 13.02 8.73
N LEU A 20 13.26 12.61 7.87
CA LEU A 20 13.97 13.54 6.98
C LEU A 20 13.07 14.00 5.85
N ARG A 21 12.35 13.07 5.22
CA ARG A 21 11.39 13.36 4.14
C ARG A 21 10.30 14.31 4.61
N GLU A 22 9.71 14.04 5.78
CA GLU A 22 8.71 14.89 6.39
C GLU A 22 9.30 16.19 6.93
N GLY A 23 10.55 16.13 7.39
CA GLY A 23 11.36 17.25 7.86
C GLY A 23 11.46 18.42 6.88
N ILE A 24 11.40 18.14 5.57
CA ILE A 24 11.49 19.15 4.50
C ILE A 24 10.47 20.29 4.72
N ARG A 25 9.28 19.99 5.24
CA ARG A 25 8.22 21.00 5.46
C ARG A 25 8.59 22.03 6.53
N TYR A 26 9.52 21.69 7.43
CA TYR A 26 9.96 22.54 8.54
C TYR A 26 11.17 23.41 8.20
N LEU A 27 11.70 23.33 6.97
CA LEU A 27 12.74 24.24 6.51
C LEU A 27 12.19 25.66 6.42
N HIS A 28 12.78 26.58 7.21
CA HIS A 28 12.31 27.97 7.36
C HIS A 28 12.27 28.73 6.03
N SER A 29 13.34 28.62 5.23
CA SER A 29 13.42 29.33 3.94
C SER A 29 12.68 28.59 2.82
N ASP A 30 11.75 29.28 2.16
CA ASP A 30 11.03 28.80 0.98
C ASP A 30 11.96 28.31 -0.14
N ARG A 31 13.06 29.06 -0.38
CA ARG A 31 14.03 28.70 -1.43
C ARG A 31 14.72 27.39 -1.10
N VAL A 32 15.16 27.22 0.16
CA VAL A 32 15.82 25.99 0.64
C VAL A 32 14.83 24.82 0.58
N ARG A 33 13.61 25.00 1.07
CA ARG A 33 12.55 23.99 1.05
C ARG A 33 12.25 23.48 -0.36
N ARG A 34 12.08 24.38 -1.33
CA ARG A 34 11.89 24.03 -2.74
C ARG A 34 13.09 23.29 -3.31
N CYS A 35 14.31 23.77 -3.05
CA CYS A 35 15.53 23.13 -3.53
C CYS A 35 15.66 21.69 -3.02
N VAL A 36 15.52 21.49 -1.71
CA VAL A 36 15.61 20.16 -1.08
C VAL A 36 14.51 19.22 -1.58
N ARG A 37 13.26 19.69 -1.67
CA ARG A 37 12.16 18.88 -2.22
C ARG A 37 12.45 18.46 -3.66
N SER A 38 12.88 19.38 -4.51
CA SER A 38 13.18 19.07 -5.90
C SER A 38 14.37 18.12 -6.05
N ALA A 39 15.42 18.29 -5.24
CA ALA A 39 16.55 17.36 -5.22
C ALA A 39 16.13 15.95 -4.77
N TYR A 40 15.31 15.85 -3.71
CA TYR A 40 14.75 14.58 -3.25
C TYR A 40 13.91 13.89 -4.33
N LEU A 41 12.98 14.61 -4.97
CA LEU A 41 12.13 14.01 -6.01
C LEU A 41 12.93 13.54 -7.23
N ARG A 42 13.96 14.30 -7.65
CA ARG A 42 14.83 13.90 -8.76
C ARG A 42 15.71 12.70 -8.45
N SER A 43 16.15 12.53 -7.20
CA SER A 43 16.99 11.39 -6.81
C SER A 43 16.20 10.12 -6.55
N MET A 44 14.90 10.24 -6.26
CA MET A 44 14.04 9.13 -5.83
C MET A 44 14.05 7.91 -6.77
N PRO A 45 13.97 8.04 -8.11
CA PRO A 45 13.98 6.87 -8.99
C PRO A 45 15.30 6.08 -8.90
N TYR A 46 16.42 6.78 -8.79
CA TYR A 46 17.75 6.16 -8.67
C TYR A 46 17.92 5.48 -7.31
N LEU A 47 17.55 6.18 -6.25
CA LEU A 47 17.60 5.65 -4.89
C LEU A 47 16.66 4.46 -4.69
N SER A 48 15.52 4.44 -5.39
CA SER A 48 14.55 3.33 -5.33
C SER A 48 15.10 2.03 -5.89
N ARG A 49 15.95 2.10 -6.93
CA ARG A 49 16.58 0.92 -7.54
C ARG A 49 17.64 0.26 -6.64
N VAL A 50 18.33 1.06 -5.82
CA VAL A 50 19.43 0.58 -4.98
C VAL A 50 19.00 0.27 -3.54
N SER A 51 17.96 0.93 -3.05
CA SER A 51 17.46 0.73 -1.70
C SER A 51 16.63 -0.53 -1.58
N ARG A 52 16.88 -1.32 -0.53
CA ARG A 52 16.00 -2.41 -0.10
C ARG A 52 15.00 -1.98 0.98
N ARG A 53 15.09 -0.72 1.44
CA ARG A 53 14.20 -0.18 2.47
C ARG A 53 12.86 0.18 1.86
N VAL A 54 11.80 -0.16 2.59
CA VAL A 54 10.41 0.13 2.25
C VAL A 54 9.84 1.16 3.23
N ALA A 55 8.71 1.78 2.87
CA ALA A 55 8.07 2.79 3.71
C ALA A 55 7.70 2.25 5.10
N LEU A 56 7.20 1.00 5.16
CA LEU A 56 6.97 0.29 6.41
C LEU A 56 7.33 -1.20 6.27
N PRO A 57 8.20 -1.75 7.14
CA PRO A 57 8.52 -3.17 7.11
C PRO A 57 7.28 -4.07 7.31
N PRO A 58 7.19 -5.23 6.63
CA PRO A 58 6.04 -6.13 6.70
C PRO A 58 5.60 -6.51 8.12
N ALA A 59 6.56 -6.71 9.04
CA ALA A 59 6.26 -7.03 10.44
C ALA A 59 5.50 -5.90 11.15
N LEU A 60 5.78 -4.63 10.83
CA LEU A 60 5.04 -3.50 11.38
C LEU A 60 3.67 -3.34 10.72
N SER A 61 3.54 -3.57 9.41
CA SER A 61 2.24 -3.59 8.73
C SER A 61 1.32 -4.65 9.36
N VAL A 62 1.81 -5.88 9.55
CA VAL A 62 1.07 -6.95 10.23
C VAL A 62 0.71 -6.55 11.66
N ARG A 63 1.65 -5.99 12.43
CA ARG A 63 1.38 -5.52 13.80
C ARG A 63 0.25 -4.48 13.85
N TYR A 64 0.17 -3.57 12.88
CA TYR A 64 -0.89 -2.57 12.83
C TYR A 64 -2.23 -3.15 12.36
N LEU A 65 -2.21 -4.09 11.40
CA LEU A 65 -3.40 -4.83 11.00
C LEU A 65 -3.97 -5.61 12.18
N ASP A 66 -3.10 -6.33 12.90
CA ASP A 66 -3.45 -7.11 14.08
C ASP A 66 -4.04 -6.25 15.20
N ARG A 67 -3.37 -5.13 15.53
CA ARG A 67 -3.86 -4.18 16.53
C ARG A 67 -5.21 -3.58 16.14
N THR A 68 -5.38 -3.21 14.87
CA THR A 68 -6.66 -2.68 14.37
C THR A 68 -7.76 -3.71 14.50
N LEU A 69 -7.51 -4.94 14.02
CA LEU A 69 -8.48 -6.02 14.06
C LEU A 69 -8.84 -6.39 15.50
N GLY A 70 -7.85 -6.54 16.38
CA GLY A 70 -8.05 -6.83 17.80
C GLY A 70 -8.86 -5.75 18.52
N ALA A 71 -8.57 -4.47 18.26
CA ALA A 71 -9.33 -3.36 18.85
C ALA A 71 -10.79 -3.35 18.40
N ILE A 72 -11.07 -3.62 17.11
CA ILE A 72 -12.43 -3.70 16.60
C ILE A 72 -13.15 -4.93 17.16
N ARG A 73 -12.50 -6.11 17.18
CA ARG A 73 -13.08 -7.35 17.72
C ARG A 73 -13.40 -7.25 19.21
N ALA A 74 -12.62 -6.49 19.99
CA ALA A 74 -12.92 -6.25 21.39
C ALA A 74 -14.25 -5.51 21.61
N LEU A 75 -14.65 -4.65 20.67
CA LEU A 75 -15.91 -3.89 20.73
C LEU A 75 -17.05 -4.56 19.96
N ARG A 76 -16.73 -5.25 18.87
CA ARG A 76 -17.68 -5.86 17.92
C ARG A 76 -17.18 -7.26 17.50
N PRO A 77 -17.27 -8.27 18.38
CA PRO A 77 -16.68 -9.59 18.12
C PRO A 77 -17.22 -10.31 16.89
N SER A 78 -18.50 -10.10 16.57
CA SER A 78 -19.18 -10.73 15.44
C SER A 78 -19.04 -9.98 14.11
N LEU A 79 -18.35 -8.83 14.08
CA LEU A 79 -18.21 -8.05 12.86
C LEU A 79 -17.26 -8.76 11.89
N PRO A 80 -17.70 -9.18 10.69
CA PRO A 80 -16.82 -9.79 9.70
C PRO A 80 -15.75 -8.81 9.26
N ALA A 81 -14.56 -9.31 8.95
CA ALA A 81 -13.42 -8.53 8.50
C ALA A 81 -12.78 -9.13 7.26
N VAL A 82 -12.39 -8.28 6.32
CA VAL A 82 -11.59 -8.63 5.14
C VAL A 82 -10.42 -7.66 5.01
N ALA A 83 -9.34 -8.07 4.34
CA ALA A 83 -8.18 -7.24 4.10
C ALA A 83 -7.71 -7.34 2.64
N VAL A 84 -6.85 -6.40 2.24
CA VAL A 84 -6.29 -6.38 0.88
C VAL A 84 -4.79 -6.65 0.91
N LEU A 85 -4.28 -7.29 -0.14
CA LEU A 85 -2.83 -7.36 -0.38
C LEU A 85 -2.35 -6.12 -1.13
N PRO A 86 -1.07 -5.72 -0.96
CA PRO A 86 -0.52 -4.57 -1.66
C PRO A 86 -0.64 -4.71 -3.18
N SER A 87 -1.05 -3.62 -3.83
CA SER A 87 -1.15 -3.54 -5.30
C SER A 87 0.22 -3.35 -5.97
N VAL A 88 0.20 -3.15 -7.29
CA VAL A 88 1.36 -2.77 -8.12
C VAL A 88 1.23 -1.33 -8.61
N HIS A 89 2.29 -0.81 -9.22
CA HIS A 89 2.36 0.55 -9.74
C HIS A 89 3.35 0.62 -10.91
N ARG A 90 3.21 1.61 -11.79
CA ARG A 90 4.17 1.97 -12.84
C ARG A 90 4.84 3.33 -12.63
N SER A 91 4.75 3.86 -11.41
CA SER A 91 5.28 5.18 -11.06
C SER A 91 6.77 5.31 -11.38
N GLU A 92 7.11 6.31 -12.21
CA GLU A 92 8.50 6.68 -12.51
C GLU A 92 9.25 7.16 -11.28
N GLY A 93 8.55 7.82 -10.35
CA GLY A 93 9.13 8.32 -9.08
C GLY A 93 9.74 7.21 -8.23
N TYR A 94 9.21 5.99 -8.33
CA TYR A 94 9.72 4.79 -7.67
C TYR A 94 10.46 3.85 -8.62
N ALA A 95 10.74 4.29 -9.85
CA ALA A 95 11.37 3.51 -10.91
C ALA A 95 10.71 2.15 -11.21
N GLY A 96 9.39 2.02 -10.97
CA GLY A 96 8.67 0.76 -11.13
C GLY A 96 9.14 -0.37 -10.21
N VAL A 97 9.76 -0.06 -9.06
CA VAL A 97 10.35 -1.06 -8.16
C VAL A 97 9.33 -1.59 -7.14
N HIS A 98 9.19 -2.92 -7.02
CA HIS A 98 8.30 -3.60 -6.05
C HIS A 98 9.03 -4.53 -5.07
N HIS A 99 10.29 -4.28 -4.73
CA HIS A 99 11.08 -5.18 -3.86
C HIS A 99 10.40 -5.54 -2.53
N GLY A 100 9.61 -4.62 -1.96
CA GLY A 100 8.89 -4.83 -0.71
C GLY A 100 7.66 -5.75 -0.82
N ARG A 101 7.04 -5.84 -2.00
CA ARG A 101 5.71 -6.44 -2.17
C ARG A 101 5.69 -7.91 -1.77
N ALA A 102 6.63 -8.71 -2.28
CA ALA A 102 6.63 -10.16 -2.04
C ALA A 102 6.73 -10.51 -0.55
N ALA A 103 7.55 -9.78 0.22
CA ALA A 103 7.67 -9.99 1.65
C ALA A 103 6.40 -9.55 2.41
N ALA A 104 5.78 -8.44 2.00
CA ALA A 104 4.52 -7.97 2.57
C ALA A 104 3.37 -8.95 2.30
N VAL A 105 3.24 -9.45 1.06
CA VAL A 105 2.23 -10.45 0.71
C VAL A 105 2.35 -11.68 1.60
N ARG A 106 3.54 -12.27 1.71
CA ARG A 106 3.74 -13.43 2.59
C ARG A 106 3.34 -13.17 4.05
N ALA A 107 3.74 -12.02 4.59
CA ALA A 107 3.47 -11.67 5.98
C ALA A 107 1.96 -11.45 6.23
N ILE A 108 1.29 -10.72 5.33
CA ILE A 108 -0.16 -10.43 5.43
C ILE A 108 -0.97 -11.72 5.21
N THR A 109 -0.61 -12.55 4.23
CA THR A 109 -1.25 -13.85 4.01
C THR A 109 -1.15 -14.76 5.22
N SER A 110 0.03 -14.86 5.84
CA SER A 110 0.21 -15.64 7.07
C SER A 110 -0.65 -15.09 8.21
N TRP A 111 -0.64 -13.77 8.43
CA TRP A 111 -1.45 -13.14 9.47
C TRP A 111 -2.95 -13.35 9.25
N ALA A 112 -3.41 -13.20 8.01
CA ALA A 112 -4.81 -13.32 7.63
C ALA A 112 -5.31 -14.75 7.83
N ALA A 113 -4.51 -15.75 7.45
CA ALA A 113 -4.81 -17.16 7.71
C ALA A 113 -4.96 -17.45 9.21
N SER A 114 -4.04 -16.96 10.05
CA SER A 114 -4.12 -17.13 11.51
C SER A 114 -5.32 -16.41 12.14
N ASN A 115 -5.88 -15.40 11.48
CA ASN A 115 -6.98 -14.58 12.00
C ASN A 115 -8.34 -14.84 11.32
N GLY A 116 -8.41 -15.77 10.37
CA GLY A 116 -9.61 -16.04 9.59
C GLY A 116 -10.10 -14.80 8.81
N VAL A 117 -9.18 -14.03 8.24
CA VAL A 117 -9.47 -12.82 7.46
C VAL A 117 -9.32 -13.14 5.98
N PRO A 118 -10.40 -13.13 5.18
CA PRO A 118 -10.30 -13.26 3.74
C PRO A 118 -9.51 -12.11 3.11
N LEU A 119 -8.78 -12.42 2.04
CA LEU A 119 -7.89 -11.49 1.36
C LEU A 119 -8.33 -11.25 -0.08
N LEU A 120 -8.19 -10.00 -0.51
CA LEU A 120 -8.28 -9.61 -1.92
C LEU A 120 -6.89 -9.23 -2.44
N ASP A 121 -6.37 -9.92 -3.47
CA ASP A 121 -5.11 -9.49 -4.11
C ASP A 121 -5.37 -8.38 -5.13
N LEU A 122 -5.02 -7.15 -4.76
CA LEU A 122 -5.18 -6.00 -5.64
C LEU A 122 -4.27 -6.06 -6.87
N ALA A 123 -3.10 -6.69 -6.79
CA ALA A 123 -2.22 -6.78 -7.95
C ALA A 123 -2.80 -7.71 -9.01
N ASP A 124 -3.45 -8.81 -8.60
CA ASP A 124 -4.08 -9.75 -9.53
C ASP A 124 -5.27 -9.09 -10.25
N ILE A 125 -5.98 -8.19 -9.56
CA ILE A 125 -7.15 -7.51 -10.13
C ILE A 125 -6.76 -6.34 -11.03
N VAL A 126 -5.85 -5.47 -10.57
CA VAL A 126 -5.56 -4.19 -11.25
C VAL A 126 -4.22 -4.18 -12.00
N GLY A 127 -3.47 -5.28 -11.96
CA GLY A 127 -2.11 -5.35 -12.48
C GLY A 127 -2.00 -4.93 -13.94
N ASP A 128 -2.79 -5.58 -14.81
CA ASP A 128 -2.79 -5.27 -16.24
C ASP A 128 -3.26 -3.83 -16.53
N HIS A 129 -4.29 -3.36 -15.81
CA HIS A 129 -4.80 -1.99 -15.92
C HIS A 129 -3.71 -0.95 -15.59
N VAL A 130 -3.02 -1.15 -14.48
CA VAL A 130 -1.98 -0.25 -14.00
C VAL A 130 -0.75 -0.30 -14.92
N LEU A 131 -0.27 -1.50 -15.25
CA LEU A 131 0.95 -1.67 -16.04
C LEU A 131 0.79 -1.20 -17.48
N SER A 132 -0.40 -1.35 -18.07
CA SER A 132 -0.72 -0.82 -19.41
C SER A 132 -0.85 0.70 -19.47
N GLY A 133 -0.84 1.40 -18.33
CA GLY A 133 -0.92 2.87 -18.28
C GLY A 133 -2.33 3.44 -18.31
N GLN A 134 -3.35 2.60 -18.09
CA GLN A 134 -4.75 3.03 -18.04
C GLN A 134 -5.13 3.67 -16.68
N GLY A 135 -4.20 3.72 -15.73
CA GLY A 135 -4.36 4.42 -14.45
C GLY A 135 -4.11 5.93 -14.55
N ASN A 136 -4.01 6.56 -13.39
CA ASN A 136 -3.68 7.98 -13.30
C ASN A 136 -2.23 8.26 -13.76
N PRO A 137 -1.93 9.50 -14.20
CA PRO A 137 -0.60 9.87 -14.67
C PRO A 137 0.55 9.66 -13.67
N ASP A 138 0.26 9.58 -12.37
CA ASP A 138 1.28 9.28 -11.35
C ASP A 138 1.77 7.83 -11.35
N GLY A 139 1.06 6.96 -12.07
CA GLY A 139 1.34 5.53 -12.19
C GLY A 139 1.06 4.74 -10.92
N ILE A 140 0.31 5.28 -9.96
CA ILE A 140 -0.05 4.64 -8.68
C ILE A 140 -1.56 4.47 -8.58
N HIS A 141 -2.32 5.53 -8.86
CA HIS A 141 -3.76 5.50 -8.70
C HIS A 141 -4.44 4.89 -9.92
N TRP A 142 -5.58 4.27 -9.68
CA TRP A 142 -6.34 3.54 -10.69
C TRP A 142 -7.28 4.46 -11.46
N GLY A 143 -7.64 4.04 -12.68
CA GLY A 143 -8.76 4.60 -13.41
C GLY A 143 -10.08 3.99 -12.95
N TRP A 144 -11.21 4.52 -13.44
CA TRP A 144 -12.55 4.07 -13.05
C TRP A 144 -12.80 2.58 -13.29
N GLN A 145 -12.30 2.03 -14.40
CA GLN A 145 -12.46 0.60 -14.73
C GLN A 145 -11.84 -0.32 -13.67
N ALA A 146 -10.63 0.00 -13.21
CA ALA A 146 -9.98 -0.77 -12.15
C ALA A 146 -10.73 -0.62 -10.81
N HIS A 147 -11.28 0.56 -10.50
CA HIS A 147 -12.16 0.72 -9.34
C HIS A 147 -13.43 -0.15 -9.43
N GLU A 148 -14.05 -0.23 -10.61
CA GLU A 148 -15.22 -1.08 -10.84
C GLU A 148 -14.88 -2.58 -10.67
N GLN A 149 -13.75 -3.03 -11.23
CA GLN A 149 -13.27 -4.41 -11.11
C GLN A 149 -13.00 -4.79 -9.65
N VAL A 150 -12.32 -3.91 -8.91
CA VAL A 150 -12.09 -4.12 -7.47
C VAL A 150 -13.41 -4.15 -6.71
N GLY A 151 -14.38 -3.28 -7.04
CA GLY A 151 -15.69 -3.28 -6.42
C GLY A 151 -16.45 -4.60 -6.63
N LYS A 152 -16.43 -5.15 -7.86
CA LYS A 152 -17.03 -6.44 -8.20
C LYS A 152 -16.37 -7.59 -7.44
N ALA A 153 -15.05 -7.68 -7.50
CA ALA A 153 -14.30 -8.73 -6.80
C ALA A 153 -14.48 -8.64 -5.28
N PHE A 154 -14.59 -7.42 -4.73
CA PHE A 154 -14.87 -7.20 -3.33
C PHE A 154 -16.30 -7.66 -2.96
N ALA A 155 -17.31 -7.35 -3.78
CA ALA A 155 -18.68 -7.79 -3.57
C ALA A 155 -18.80 -9.33 -3.56
N GLU A 156 -18.11 -10.00 -4.48
CA GLU A 156 -18.02 -11.46 -4.53
C GLU A 156 -17.37 -12.04 -3.27
N LEU A 157 -16.27 -11.44 -2.80
CA LEU A 157 -15.56 -11.88 -1.61
C LEU A 157 -16.41 -11.77 -0.33
N ILE A 158 -17.20 -10.70 -0.22
CA ILE A 158 -17.93 -10.39 1.01
C ILE A 158 -19.34 -10.96 1.05
N GLY A 159 -19.95 -11.29 -0.09
CA GLY A 159 -21.32 -11.80 -0.17
C GLY A 159 -21.60 -12.89 0.87
N PRO A 160 -20.79 -13.98 0.92
CA PRO A 160 -20.98 -15.06 1.89
C PRO A 160 -20.79 -14.67 3.37
N LEU A 161 -20.26 -13.47 3.66
CA LEU A 161 -20.01 -12.98 5.02
C LEU A 161 -21.11 -12.04 5.54
N LEU A 162 -22.06 -11.66 4.67
CA LEU A 162 -23.12 -10.70 4.97
C LEU A 162 -24.50 -11.35 5.18
N ASP A 163 -24.62 -12.64 4.91
CA ASP A 163 -25.80 -13.47 5.20
C ASP A 163 -25.83 -13.91 6.67
#